data_AF-A0A661BBW6-F1
#
_entry.id   AF-A0A661BBW6-F1
#
_cell.length_a   1.000
_cell.length_b   1.000
_cell.length_c   1.000
_cell.angle_alpha   90.00
_cell.angle_beta   90.00
_cell.angle_gamma   90.00
#
_symmetry.space_group_name_H-M   'P 1'
#
loop_
_entity.id
_entity.type
_entity.pdbx_description
1 polymer ?
#
loop_
_entity_poly.entity_id
_entity_poly.type
_entity_poly.pdbx_seq_one_letter_code
_entity_poly.pdbx_strand_id
1 'polypeptide(L)'
;MKWKFLLLSIFVLSVAIFAQTIDLWVMSQCPYGAQAKNVLYQVLMPVGARFNLPVKIHYILNYDEQTGEFHSLHGNKEVEEDVRQMIIQKYFPDKFWCYLISRNSHFYDSLWVKDARICGLDVNIIGNLMETDGYNLAIAQAKITDSLGIDASPTLFIDGVQIRNWAGDFPSLFMMIRSKWMDIFPEQALPQCIDDNDCIPESNDYIAYCENGKCISELAPLVKLTIILPDTTFGNVSRAMIKIFQSLFPKLSIQYVEYDSKKGKKLVKLFGVEKLPAYIFDSDIQNDRNYSRIKENLLPLRTPNKLWYMVKPEMVEISYYLNRPEKEYEIAIFVMSDCPFSVALEESLLAIGNTDNITLHYIVQKDSVTGEFKSLHGEEELDENRTQIVIQKYFPDKFWEYLSCANESDFSDTCITYVGIDTDSLQKLVELYSDSLLSEDAELCENLGIFGSPTVLWQNRQIVIGNDNLNKLLDVSVINGKCQEE
;
A
#
# COMPACT_ATOMS: atom_id res chain seq x y z
N MET A 1 -68.66 37.77 -12.78
CA MET A 1 -68.53 36.69 -11.80
C MET A 1 -67.26 35.92 -12.16
N LYS A 2 -66.19 36.08 -11.37
CA LYS A 2 -64.82 35.60 -11.70
C LYS A 2 -64.67 34.14 -11.27
N TRP A 3 -64.27 33.26 -12.18
CA TRP A 3 -63.72 31.95 -11.84
C TRP A 3 -62.19 32.06 -11.89
N LYS A 4 -61.55 32.04 -10.73
CA LYS A 4 -60.09 31.86 -10.61
C LYS A 4 -59.84 30.36 -10.51
N PHE A 5 -59.20 29.77 -11.51
CA PHE A 5 -58.50 28.50 -11.33
C PHE A 5 -57.26 28.77 -10.46
N LEU A 6 -57.27 28.21 -9.27
CA LEU A 6 -56.12 28.16 -8.37
C LEU A 6 -55.23 27.01 -8.86
N LEU A 7 -54.12 27.33 -9.53
CA LEU A 7 -53.03 26.40 -9.77
C LEU A 7 -52.39 26.10 -8.41
N LEU A 8 -52.75 24.97 -7.80
CA LEU A 8 -51.99 24.41 -6.69
C LEU A 8 -50.74 23.74 -7.29
N SER A 9 -49.66 24.51 -7.42
CA SER A 9 -48.33 23.97 -7.67
C SER A 9 -47.89 23.22 -6.41
N ILE A 10 -48.15 21.91 -6.38
CA ILE A 10 -47.54 20.99 -5.43
C ILE A 10 -46.06 20.91 -5.80
N PHE A 11 -45.25 21.72 -5.13
CA PHE A 11 -43.81 21.49 -5.04
C PHE A 11 -43.63 20.19 -4.28
N VAL A 12 -43.43 19.09 -4.99
CA VAL A 12 -42.87 17.87 -4.40
C VAL A 12 -41.42 18.21 -4.09
N LEU A 13 -41.17 18.72 -2.88
CA LEU A 13 -39.85 18.66 -2.28
C LEU A 13 -39.55 17.16 -2.13
N SER A 14 -38.84 16.58 -3.10
CA SER A 14 -38.15 15.32 -2.89
C SER A 14 -37.05 15.58 -1.88
N VAL A 15 -37.39 15.51 -0.60
CA VAL A 15 -36.41 15.25 0.45
C VAL A 15 -35.84 13.89 0.09
N ALA A 16 -34.66 13.88 -0.53
CA ALA A 16 -33.84 12.69 -0.56
C ALA A 16 -33.53 12.38 0.91
N ILE A 17 -34.34 11.49 1.49
CA ILE A 17 -33.99 10.83 2.73
C ILE A 17 -32.73 10.06 2.37
N PHE A 18 -31.56 10.58 2.73
CA PHE A 18 -30.34 9.78 2.74
C PHE A 18 -30.69 8.55 3.60
N ALA A 19 -30.70 7.38 2.98
CA ALA A 19 -30.88 6.14 3.71
C ALA A 19 -29.74 6.10 4.74
N GLN A 20 -30.07 5.89 6.01
CA GLN A 20 -29.09 5.83 7.08
C GLN A 20 -28.23 4.57 6.90
N THR A 21 -27.12 4.63 6.18
CA THR A 21 -26.34 3.44 5.81
C THR A 21 -24.99 3.41 6.49
N ILE A 22 -24.54 2.19 6.77
CA ILE A 22 -23.15 1.91 7.14
C ILE A 22 -22.59 1.01 6.05
N ASP A 23 -21.70 1.56 5.24
CA ASP A 23 -21.07 0.83 4.16
C ASP A 23 -19.59 0.60 4.51
N LEU A 24 -19.15 -0.65 4.54
CA LEU A 24 -17.79 -1.04 4.91
C LEU A 24 -17.15 -1.81 3.76
N TRP A 25 -16.13 -1.22 3.12
CA TRP A 25 -15.31 -1.88 2.11
C TRP A 25 -14.14 -2.59 2.77
N VAL A 26 -13.97 -3.87 2.45
CA VAL A 26 -12.90 -4.73 2.98
C VAL A 26 -12.40 -5.69 1.90
N MET A 27 -11.29 -6.35 2.19
CA MET A 27 -10.90 -7.58 1.51
C MET A 27 -11.05 -8.74 2.51
N SER A 28 -11.50 -9.92 2.07
CA SER A 28 -11.80 -11.01 3.02
C SER A 28 -10.58 -11.56 3.75
N GLN A 29 -9.37 -11.50 3.16
CA GLN A 29 -8.13 -11.97 3.80
C GLN A 29 -7.28 -10.86 4.42
N CYS A 30 -7.76 -9.61 4.40
CA CYS A 30 -7.08 -8.50 5.08
C CYS A 30 -7.30 -8.58 6.60
N PRO A 31 -6.22 -8.63 7.42
CA PRO A 31 -6.35 -8.64 8.89
C PRO A 31 -7.11 -7.43 9.45
N TYR A 32 -6.85 -6.24 8.91
CA TYR A 32 -7.54 -5.01 9.32
C TYR A 32 -9.02 -5.03 8.90
N GLY A 33 -9.34 -5.66 7.75
CA GLY A 33 -10.72 -5.87 7.32
C GLY A 33 -11.47 -6.84 8.23
N ALA A 34 -10.82 -7.93 8.64
CA ALA A 34 -11.37 -8.87 9.63
C ALA A 34 -11.63 -8.18 10.98
N GLN A 35 -10.67 -7.38 11.47
CA GLN A 35 -10.83 -6.56 12.67
C GLN A 35 -12.03 -5.62 12.56
N ALA A 36 -12.12 -4.83 11.48
CA ALA A 36 -13.20 -3.87 11.29
C ALA A 36 -14.58 -4.53 11.24
N LYS A 37 -14.71 -5.67 10.54
CA LYS A 37 -15.95 -6.47 10.52
C LYS A 37 -16.34 -6.97 11.91
N ASN A 38 -15.38 -7.43 12.70
CA ASN A 38 -15.63 -7.92 14.06
C ASN A 38 -16.05 -6.77 14.99
N VAL A 39 -15.39 -5.61 14.90
CA VAL A 39 -15.74 -4.41 15.66
C VAL A 39 -17.13 -3.92 15.28
N LEU A 40 -17.45 -3.87 13.99
CA LEU A 40 -18.78 -3.50 13.51
C LEU A 40 -19.87 -4.43 14.07
N TYR A 41 -19.63 -5.75 14.05
CA TYR A 41 -20.52 -6.73 14.67
C TYR A 41 -20.66 -6.49 16.19
N GLN A 42 -19.57 -6.24 16.91
CA GLN A 42 -19.60 -5.98 18.35
C GLN A 42 -20.38 -4.71 18.71
N VAL A 43 -20.28 -3.65 17.90
CA VAL A 43 -21.01 -2.40 18.14
C VAL A 43 -22.50 -2.56 17.84
N LEU A 44 -22.86 -3.25 16.75
CA LEU A 44 -24.23 -3.30 16.26
C LEU A 44 -25.09 -4.41 16.88
N MET A 45 -24.50 -5.57 17.19
CA MET A 45 -25.27 -6.74 17.64
C MET A 45 -25.92 -6.60 19.03
N PRO A 46 -25.28 -6.02 20.05
CA PRO A 46 -25.93 -5.79 21.35
C PRO A 46 -27.14 -4.85 21.26
N VAL A 47 -27.16 -4.00 20.23
CA VAL A 47 -28.21 -3.01 19.96
C VAL A 47 -29.36 -3.62 19.14
N GLY A 48 -29.11 -4.79 18.54
CA GLY A 48 -30.08 -5.78 18.04
C GLY A 48 -31.38 -5.24 17.46
N ALA A 49 -31.47 -5.09 16.14
CA ALA A 49 -32.72 -5.31 15.38
C ALA A 49 -33.97 -4.49 15.77
N ARG A 50 -33.90 -3.48 16.65
CA ARG A 50 -34.93 -2.44 16.79
C ARG A 50 -34.75 -1.30 15.80
N PHE A 51 -33.54 -1.17 15.25
CA PHE A 51 -33.19 -0.19 14.24
C PHE A 51 -32.62 -0.94 13.05
N ASN A 52 -33.39 -0.96 11.98
CA ASN A 52 -33.07 -1.57 10.70
C ASN A 52 -31.98 -0.73 10.00
N LEU A 53 -30.82 -0.54 10.63
CA LEU A 53 -29.69 0.19 10.04
C LEU A 53 -29.16 -0.65 8.87
N PRO A 54 -29.33 -0.23 7.60
CA PRO A 54 -28.76 -0.93 6.47
C PRO A 54 -27.23 -0.90 6.54
N VAL A 55 -26.66 -2.01 6.99
CA VAL A 55 -25.22 -2.26 6.94
C VAL A 55 -24.92 -3.07 5.69
N LYS A 56 -23.95 -2.63 4.92
CA LYS A 56 -23.51 -3.33 3.71
C LYS A 56 -22.00 -3.51 3.74
N ILE A 57 -21.58 -4.76 3.64
CA ILE A 57 -20.17 -5.10 3.42
C ILE A 57 -19.92 -5.13 1.92
N HIS A 58 -18.92 -4.39 1.51
CA HIS A 58 -18.45 -4.28 0.14
C HIS A 58 -17.05 -4.89 0.05
N TYR A 59 -16.71 -5.42 -1.12
CA TYR A 59 -15.45 -6.12 -1.33
C TYR A 59 -14.57 -5.35 -2.31
N ILE A 60 -13.27 -5.32 -2.02
CA ILE A 60 -12.26 -4.63 -2.82
C ILE A 60 -11.56 -5.67 -3.69
N LEU A 61 -11.87 -5.67 -4.98
CA LEU A 61 -11.25 -6.52 -5.99
C LEU A 61 -11.15 -5.75 -7.31
N ASN A 62 -10.13 -6.07 -8.09
CA ASN A 62 -9.92 -5.50 -9.42
C ASN A 62 -10.40 -6.47 -10.49
N TYR A 63 -10.94 -5.95 -11.57
CA TYR A 63 -11.36 -6.72 -12.75
C TYR A 63 -10.62 -6.18 -13.97
N ASP A 64 -9.90 -7.06 -14.64
CA ASP A 64 -9.25 -6.74 -15.92
C ASP A 64 -10.21 -7.11 -17.07
N GLU A 65 -10.71 -6.08 -17.77
CA GLU A 65 -11.63 -6.28 -18.89
C GLU A 65 -10.96 -6.95 -20.11
N GLN A 66 -9.63 -6.91 -20.21
CA GLN A 66 -8.88 -7.50 -21.34
C GLN A 66 -8.69 -9.00 -21.16
N THR A 67 -8.32 -9.43 -19.96
CA THR A 67 -8.09 -10.84 -19.64
C THR A 67 -9.38 -11.53 -19.16
N GLY A 68 -10.33 -10.75 -18.64
CA GLY A 68 -11.54 -11.26 -17.98
C GLY A 68 -11.27 -11.81 -16.58
N GLU A 69 -10.08 -11.56 -16.02
CA GLU A 69 -9.64 -12.06 -14.72
C GLU A 69 -9.91 -11.08 -13.58
N PHE A 70 -10.01 -11.63 -12.38
CA PHE A 70 -10.08 -10.85 -11.15
C PHE A 70 -8.76 -10.92 -10.41
N HIS A 71 -8.35 -9.79 -9.84
CA HIS A 71 -7.16 -9.69 -9.01
C HIS A 71 -7.51 -9.11 -7.65
N SER A 72 -6.92 -9.66 -6.60
CA SER A 72 -6.95 -9.10 -5.26
C SER A 72 -5.55 -9.09 -4.66
N LEU A 73 -5.35 -8.36 -3.56
CA LEU A 73 -4.03 -8.23 -2.94
C LEU A 73 -3.54 -9.55 -2.32
N HIS A 74 -4.45 -10.45 -1.95
CA HIS A 74 -4.13 -11.75 -1.35
C HIS A 74 -4.39 -12.94 -2.30
N GLY A 75 -4.59 -12.66 -3.59
CA GLY A 75 -4.73 -13.67 -4.65
C GLY A 75 -6.11 -14.36 -4.73
N ASN A 76 -6.22 -15.35 -5.62
CA ASN A 76 -7.52 -15.89 -6.05
C ASN A 76 -8.41 -16.45 -4.92
N LYS A 77 -7.82 -16.96 -3.84
CA LYS A 77 -8.59 -17.45 -2.68
C LYS A 77 -9.39 -16.35 -2.00
N GLU A 78 -8.88 -15.11 -2.01
CA GLU A 78 -9.59 -13.95 -1.48
C GLU A 78 -10.73 -13.56 -2.41
N VAL A 79 -10.50 -13.53 -3.73
CA VAL A 79 -11.58 -13.30 -4.72
C VAL A 79 -12.72 -14.30 -4.51
N GLU A 80 -12.42 -15.59 -4.36
CA GLU A 80 -13.44 -16.62 -4.13
C GLU A 80 -14.23 -16.39 -2.83
N GLU A 81 -13.56 -16.00 -1.75
CA GLU A 81 -14.22 -15.73 -0.46
C GLU A 81 -15.01 -14.42 -0.48
N ASP A 82 -14.52 -13.38 -1.13
CA ASP A 82 -15.24 -12.12 -1.35
C ASP A 82 -16.55 -12.39 -2.08
N VAL A 83 -16.50 -13.15 -3.19
CA VAL A 83 -17.69 -13.53 -3.96
C VAL A 83 -18.67 -14.36 -3.14
N ARG A 84 -18.16 -15.31 -2.36
CA ARG A 84 -18.98 -16.14 -1.47
C ARG A 84 -19.70 -15.29 -0.42
N GLN A 85 -19.00 -14.35 0.20
CA GLN A 85 -19.59 -13.45 1.17
C GLN A 85 -20.62 -12.50 0.51
N MET A 86 -20.36 -12.02 -0.71
CA MET A 86 -21.35 -11.24 -1.49
C MET A 86 -22.63 -12.03 -1.78
N ILE A 87 -22.50 -13.29 -2.20
CA ILE A 87 -23.63 -14.20 -2.44
C ILE A 87 -24.43 -14.41 -1.16
N ILE A 88 -23.76 -14.68 -0.04
CA ILE A 88 -24.42 -14.90 1.24
C ILE A 88 -25.12 -13.62 1.71
N GLN A 89 -24.48 -12.46 1.58
CA GLN A 89 -25.11 -11.17 1.91
C GLN A 89 -26.37 -10.91 1.07
N LYS A 90 -26.34 -11.25 -0.23
CA LYS A 90 -27.46 -10.99 -1.15
C LYS A 90 -28.63 -11.96 -0.97
N TYR A 91 -28.34 -13.26 -0.88
CA TYR A 91 -29.36 -14.32 -0.91
C TYR A 91 -29.71 -14.90 0.45
N PHE A 92 -28.83 -14.74 1.44
CA PHE A 92 -29.00 -15.28 2.79
C PHE A 92 -28.68 -14.23 3.88
N PRO A 93 -29.25 -13.02 3.83
CA PRO A 93 -28.89 -11.92 4.73
C PRO A 93 -29.04 -12.29 6.22
N ASP A 94 -30.05 -13.08 6.59
CA ASP A 94 -30.26 -13.54 7.98
C ASP A 94 -29.14 -14.45 8.50
N LYS A 95 -28.36 -15.07 7.60
CA LYS A 95 -27.25 -15.98 7.92
C LYS A 95 -25.88 -15.34 7.71
N PHE A 96 -25.85 -14.16 7.08
CA PHE A 96 -24.61 -13.50 6.67
C PHE A 96 -23.68 -13.22 7.85
N TRP A 97 -24.17 -12.59 8.92
CA TRP A 97 -23.34 -12.26 10.08
C TRP A 97 -22.80 -13.48 10.83
N CYS A 98 -23.58 -14.58 10.89
CA CYS A 98 -23.09 -15.83 11.45
C CYS A 98 -21.89 -16.34 10.63
N TYR A 99 -22.04 -16.42 9.31
CA TYR A 99 -21.00 -16.92 8.42
C TYR A 99 -19.75 -16.01 8.45
N LEU A 100 -19.96 -14.70 8.36
CA LEU A 100 -18.90 -13.70 8.31
C LEU A 100 -18.00 -13.75 9.56
N ILE A 101 -18.59 -13.77 10.75
CA ILE A 101 -17.82 -13.78 12.00
C ILE A 101 -17.14 -15.13 12.24
N SER A 102 -17.78 -16.24 11.85
CA SER A 102 -17.15 -17.55 11.90
C SER A 102 -15.90 -17.56 11.02
N ARG A 103 -16.01 -17.17 9.74
CA ARG A 103 -14.88 -17.10 8.80
C ARG A 103 -13.77 -16.14 9.22
N ASN A 104 -14.12 -14.98 9.77
CA ASN A 104 -13.15 -13.98 10.21
C ASN A 104 -12.18 -14.49 11.30
N SER A 105 -12.46 -15.63 11.96
CA SER A 105 -11.53 -16.21 12.93
C SER A 105 -10.38 -17.01 12.29
N HIS A 106 -10.46 -17.30 10.99
CA HIS A 106 -9.51 -18.13 10.25
C HIS A 106 -9.55 -17.80 8.74
N PHE A 107 -9.44 -16.50 8.43
CA PHE A 107 -9.67 -15.96 7.08
C PHE A 107 -8.63 -16.37 6.02
N TYR A 108 -7.45 -16.85 6.42
CA TYR A 108 -6.40 -17.31 5.49
C TYR A 108 -6.63 -18.71 4.91
N ASP A 109 -7.47 -19.52 5.54
CA ASP A 109 -7.71 -20.89 5.08
C ASP A 109 -8.93 -21.01 4.14
N SER A 110 -9.06 -22.19 3.55
CA SER A 110 -10.14 -22.54 2.62
C SER A 110 -11.29 -23.32 3.27
N LEU A 111 -11.38 -23.38 4.60
CA LEU A 111 -12.28 -24.28 5.34
C LEU A 111 -13.73 -23.77 5.49
N TRP A 112 -14.23 -23.03 4.51
CA TRP A 112 -15.52 -22.33 4.58
C TRP A 112 -16.77 -23.22 4.70
N VAL A 113 -16.69 -24.47 4.25
CA VAL A 113 -17.81 -25.44 4.25
C VAL A 113 -18.33 -25.67 5.67
N LYS A 114 -17.44 -25.69 6.66
CA LYS A 114 -17.81 -25.91 8.06
C LYS A 114 -18.58 -24.71 8.61
N ASP A 115 -18.10 -23.49 8.37
CA ASP A 115 -18.77 -22.25 8.76
C ASP A 115 -20.15 -22.14 8.14
N ALA A 116 -20.24 -22.42 6.84
CA ALA A 116 -21.50 -22.44 6.11
C ALA A 116 -22.51 -23.39 6.76
N ARG A 117 -22.10 -24.65 7.03
CA ARG A 117 -22.99 -25.65 7.65
C ARG A 117 -23.43 -25.28 9.06
N ILE A 118 -22.53 -24.76 9.89
CA ILE A 118 -22.85 -24.32 11.27
C ILE A 118 -23.88 -23.18 11.24
N CYS A 119 -23.77 -22.28 10.26
CA CYS A 119 -24.73 -21.19 10.05
C CYS A 119 -25.98 -21.60 9.25
N GLY A 120 -26.16 -22.90 8.98
CA GLY A 120 -27.33 -23.44 8.29
C GLY A 120 -27.40 -23.09 6.80
N LEU A 121 -26.28 -22.76 6.16
CA LEU A 121 -26.18 -22.55 4.71
C LEU A 121 -26.02 -23.89 3.98
N ASP A 122 -26.72 -24.04 2.86
CA ASP A 122 -26.55 -25.20 1.97
C ASP A 122 -25.38 -24.93 1.01
N VAL A 123 -24.30 -25.69 1.19
CA VAL A 123 -23.07 -25.52 0.43
C VAL A 123 -23.22 -25.80 -1.06
N ASN A 124 -24.18 -26.64 -1.46
CA ASN A 124 -24.46 -26.90 -2.87
C ASN A 124 -25.17 -25.70 -3.50
N ILE A 125 -26.09 -25.06 -2.77
CA ILE A 125 -26.75 -23.83 -3.24
C ILE A 125 -25.73 -22.70 -3.38
N ILE A 126 -24.83 -22.55 -2.40
CA ILE A 126 -23.73 -21.57 -2.50
C ILE A 126 -22.83 -21.86 -3.70
N GLY A 127 -22.43 -23.12 -3.92
CA GLY A 127 -21.65 -23.53 -5.09
C GLY A 127 -22.33 -23.16 -6.41
N ASN A 128 -23.62 -23.48 -6.56
CA ASN A 128 -24.38 -23.13 -7.76
C ASN A 128 -24.47 -21.60 -7.98
N LEU A 129 -24.62 -20.82 -6.91
CA LEU A 129 -24.67 -19.35 -6.99
C LEU A 129 -23.30 -18.75 -7.34
N MET A 130 -22.19 -19.37 -6.92
CA MET A 130 -20.84 -18.96 -7.34
C MET A 130 -20.69 -19.07 -8.86
N GLU A 131 -21.21 -20.16 -9.46
CA GLU A 131 -21.14 -20.40 -10.90
C GLU A 131 -22.09 -19.53 -11.72
N THR A 132 -23.29 -19.24 -11.21
CA THR A 132 -24.35 -18.54 -11.96
C THR A 132 -24.32 -17.01 -11.79
N ASP A 133 -24.12 -16.54 -10.55
CA ASP A 133 -24.25 -15.13 -10.19
C ASP A 133 -22.93 -14.50 -9.74
N GLY A 134 -21.99 -15.32 -9.25
CA GLY A 134 -20.75 -14.86 -8.63
C GLY A 134 -19.95 -13.91 -9.53
N TYR A 135 -19.79 -14.27 -10.79
CA TYR A 135 -19.05 -13.47 -11.78
C TYR A 135 -19.66 -12.07 -11.96
N ASN A 136 -20.98 -11.98 -12.15
CA ASN A 136 -21.67 -10.70 -12.36
C ASN A 136 -21.68 -9.83 -11.09
N LEU A 137 -21.77 -10.46 -9.91
CA LEU A 137 -21.64 -9.77 -8.63
C LEU A 137 -20.24 -9.18 -8.47
N ALA A 138 -19.20 -9.97 -8.77
CA ALA A 138 -17.82 -9.53 -8.71
C ALA A 138 -17.53 -8.36 -9.66
N ILE A 139 -18.01 -8.40 -10.91
CA ILE A 139 -17.86 -7.27 -11.86
C ILE A 139 -18.54 -6.01 -11.32
N ALA A 140 -19.79 -6.13 -10.85
CA ALA A 140 -20.53 -4.98 -10.32
C ALA A 140 -19.80 -4.38 -9.10
N GLN A 141 -19.22 -5.25 -8.26
CA GLN A 141 -18.46 -4.85 -7.09
C GLN A 141 -17.14 -4.17 -7.46
N ALA A 142 -16.36 -4.73 -8.39
CA ALA A 142 -15.12 -4.12 -8.88
C ALA A 142 -15.39 -2.73 -9.48
N LYS A 143 -16.46 -2.58 -10.27
CA LYS A 143 -16.84 -1.30 -10.88
C LYS A 143 -17.23 -0.24 -9.85
N ILE A 144 -17.98 -0.59 -8.81
CA ILE A 144 -18.35 0.40 -7.79
C ILE A 144 -17.13 0.80 -6.95
N THR A 145 -16.28 -0.16 -6.59
CA THR A 145 -15.03 0.08 -5.85
C THR A 145 -14.09 1.01 -6.64
N ASP A 146 -13.88 0.74 -7.93
CA ASP A 146 -13.08 1.58 -8.83
C ASP A 146 -13.68 2.98 -9.01
N SER A 147 -14.99 3.08 -9.24
CA SER A 147 -15.68 4.37 -9.42
C SER A 147 -15.59 5.30 -8.20
N LEU A 148 -15.45 4.71 -7.01
CA LEU A 148 -15.28 5.44 -5.75
C LEU A 148 -13.81 5.62 -5.38
N GLY A 149 -12.87 5.05 -6.15
CA GLY A 149 -11.44 5.04 -5.84
C GLY A 149 -11.10 4.32 -4.54
N ILE A 150 -11.88 3.31 -4.15
CA ILE A 150 -11.72 2.63 -2.87
C ILE A 150 -10.67 1.53 -2.99
N ASP A 151 -9.52 1.88 -2.45
CA ASP A 151 -8.29 1.12 -2.38
C ASP A 151 -8.01 0.09 -1.31
N ALA A 152 -8.55 0.44 -0.16
CA ALA A 152 -7.93 0.11 1.11
C ALA A 152 -8.96 -0.52 2.03
N SER A 153 -8.54 -1.60 2.67
CA SER A 153 -9.35 -2.32 3.65
C SER A 153 -8.82 -2.02 5.06
N PRO A 154 -9.66 -1.56 6.00
CA PRO A 154 -11.06 -1.18 5.84
C PRO A 154 -11.23 0.25 5.28
N THR A 155 -12.33 0.50 4.56
CA THR A 155 -12.84 1.86 4.29
C THR A 155 -14.30 1.94 4.74
N LEU A 156 -14.61 2.85 5.66
CA LEU A 156 -15.94 3.02 6.26
C LEU A 156 -16.63 4.26 5.71
N PHE A 157 -17.90 4.12 5.38
CA PHE A 157 -18.81 5.22 5.10
C PHE A 157 -20.01 5.16 6.04
N ILE A 158 -20.44 6.33 6.52
CA ILE A 158 -21.65 6.49 7.30
C ILE A 158 -22.52 7.57 6.63
N ASP A 159 -23.73 7.17 6.19
CA ASP A 159 -24.64 7.98 5.37
C ASP A 159 -23.97 8.57 4.11
N GLY A 160 -23.11 7.77 3.46
CA GLY A 160 -22.35 8.19 2.27
C GLY A 160 -21.20 9.16 2.53
N VAL A 161 -20.93 9.52 3.80
CA VAL A 161 -19.74 10.28 4.20
C VAL A 161 -18.62 9.31 4.55
N GLN A 162 -17.46 9.45 3.91
CA GLN A 162 -16.28 8.64 4.20
C GLN A 162 -15.71 9.02 5.55
N ILE A 163 -15.57 8.03 6.45
CA ILE A 163 -14.90 8.21 7.72
C ILE A 163 -13.40 8.09 7.49
N ARG A 164 -12.72 9.23 7.55
CA ARG A 164 -11.27 9.34 7.35
C ARG A 164 -10.54 8.97 8.64
N ASN A 165 -9.42 8.26 8.52
CA ASN A 165 -8.53 7.89 9.63
C ASN A 165 -9.07 6.89 10.66
N TRP A 166 -10.23 6.26 10.43
CA TRP A 166 -10.68 5.16 11.27
C TRP A 166 -9.90 3.88 10.95
N ALA A 167 -9.19 3.34 11.92
CA ALA A 167 -8.32 2.17 11.77
C ALA A 167 -9.00 0.86 12.19
N GLY A 168 -10.34 0.82 12.23
CA GLY A 168 -11.07 -0.37 12.65
C GLY A 168 -11.15 -0.56 14.17
N ASP A 169 -11.00 0.50 14.97
CA ASP A 169 -11.05 0.40 16.43
C ASP A 169 -12.49 0.52 16.98
N PHE A 170 -12.73 -0.18 18.09
CA PHE A 170 -14.03 -0.23 18.76
C PHE A 170 -14.44 1.11 19.39
N PRO A 171 -13.59 1.82 20.15
CA PRO A 171 -13.98 3.07 20.81
C PRO A 171 -14.53 4.11 19.83
N SER A 172 -13.82 4.37 18.74
CA SER A 172 -14.21 5.42 17.78
C SER A 172 -15.50 5.04 17.04
N LEU A 173 -15.63 3.78 16.60
CA LEU A 173 -16.87 3.33 15.96
C LEU A 173 -18.05 3.43 16.93
N PHE A 174 -17.90 2.96 18.17
CA PHE A 174 -18.94 3.06 19.18
C PHE A 174 -19.37 4.52 19.41
N MET A 175 -18.43 5.45 19.53
CA MET A 175 -18.71 6.87 19.73
C MET A 175 -19.43 7.49 18.52
N MET A 176 -18.98 7.20 17.30
CA MET A 176 -19.62 7.63 16.05
C MET A 176 -21.08 7.14 15.96
N ILE A 177 -21.30 5.83 16.12
CA ILE A 177 -22.65 5.25 16.06
C ILE A 177 -23.53 5.82 17.19
N ARG A 178 -23.00 5.92 18.42
CA ARG A 178 -23.74 6.50 19.55
C ARG A 178 -24.13 7.94 19.30
N SER A 179 -23.20 8.79 18.87
CA SER A 179 -23.45 10.21 18.63
C SER A 179 -24.49 10.43 17.54
N LYS A 180 -24.48 9.61 16.49
CA LYS A 180 -25.36 9.79 15.34
C LYS A 180 -26.76 9.26 15.59
N TRP A 181 -26.86 8.19 16.37
CA TRP A 181 -28.12 7.54 16.70
C TRP A 181 -28.36 7.53 18.22
N MET A 182 -28.28 8.70 18.85
CA MET A 182 -28.41 8.86 20.32
C MET A 182 -29.72 8.28 20.88
N ASP A 183 -30.82 8.30 20.11
CA ASP A 183 -32.12 7.75 20.53
C ASP A 183 -32.08 6.24 20.81
N ILE A 184 -31.03 5.55 20.33
CA ILE A 184 -30.83 4.11 20.47
C ILE A 184 -30.09 3.75 21.77
N PHE A 185 -29.24 4.66 22.27
CA PHE A 185 -28.41 4.42 23.45
C PHE A 185 -29.02 5.15 24.65
N PRO A 186 -29.39 4.46 25.74
CA PRO A 186 -29.94 5.13 26.92
C PRO A 186 -28.97 6.21 27.39
N GLU A 187 -29.55 7.34 27.84
CA GLU A 187 -28.88 8.58 28.20
C GLU A 187 -27.84 8.36 29.32
N GLN A 188 -26.67 7.84 28.96
CA GLN A 188 -25.46 7.94 29.76
C GLN A 188 -24.79 9.25 29.36
N ALA A 189 -24.38 10.03 30.38
CA ALA A 189 -23.72 11.32 30.25
C ALA A 189 -22.29 11.21 29.68
N LEU A 190 -22.13 10.53 28.54
CA LEU A 190 -20.91 10.53 27.77
C LEU A 190 -20.92 11.75 26.83
N PRO A 191 -19.77 12.40 26.62
CA PRO A 191 -19.64 13.42 25.59
C PRO A 191 -19.96 12.84 24.20
N GLN A 192 -20.11 13.71 23.21
CA GLN A 192 -20.28 13.30 21.82
C GLN A 192 -19.01 12.62 21.28
N CYS A 193 -17.84 13.07 21.74
CA CYS A 193 -16.52 12.60 21.32
C CYS A 193 -15.51 12.74 22.45
N ILE A 194 -14.38 12.07 22.29
CA ILE A 194 -13.15 12.16 23.10
C ILE A 194 -11.97 12.52 22.18
N ASP A 195 -11.94 11.94 20.98
CA ASP A 195 -10.93 12.17 19.93
C ASP A 195 -11.58 12.64 18.62
N ASP A 196 -10.80 13.26 17.74
CA ASP A 196 -11.26 13.70 16.42
C ASP A 196 -11.84 12.55 15.58
N ASN A 197 -11.30 11.33 15.72
CA ASN A 197 -11.75 10.16 14.97
C ASN A 197 -13.14 9.66 15.42
N ASP A 198 -13.68 10.17 16.54
CA ASP A 198 -15.05 9.89 16.99
C ASP A 198 -16.12 10.69 16.22
N CYS A 199 -15.69 11.65 15.39
CA CYS A 199 -16.57 12.63 14.77
C CYS A 199 -16.81 12.34 13.29
N ILE A 200 -18.09 12.27 12.91
CA ILE A 200 -18.53 12.10 11.53
C ILE A 200 -18.65 13.49 10.88
N PRO A 201 -17.96 13.76 9.75
CA PRO A 201 -18.13 15.00 9.01
C PRO A 201 -19.54 15.20 8.45
N GLU A 202 -19.98 16.45 8.31
CA GLU A 202 -21.26 16.79 7.68
C GLU A 202 -21.34 16.35 6.20
N SER A 203 -20.21 16.35 5.50
CA SER A 203 -20.08 15.82 4.14
C SER A 203 -18.60 15.56 3.82
N ASN A 204 -18.32 14.96 2.65
CA ASN A 204 -16.95 14.68 2.21
C ASN A 204 -16.07 15.93 2.00
N ASP A 205 -16.65 17.14 1.98
CA ASP A 205 -15.97 18.43 1.86
C ASP A 205 -15.58 19.06 3.21
N TYR A 206 -15.94 18.43 4.33
CA TYR A 206 -15.75 18.94 5.68
C TYR A 206 -14.70 18.13 6.43
N ILE A 207 -14.08 18.77 7.41
CA ILE A 207 -13.35 18.09 8.48
C ILE A 207 -14.21 18.11 9.74
N ALA A 208 -14.09 17.06 10.55
CA ALA A 208 -14.72 17.00 11.86
C ALA A 208 -13.67 16.71 12.93
N TYR A 209 -13.85 17.30 14.10
CA TYR A 209 -12.90 17.20 15.21
C TYR A 209 -13.64 17.32 16.55
N CYS A 210 -12.99 16.86 17.62
CA CYS A 210 -13.55 16.91 18.94
C CYS A 210 -13.12 18.18 19.69
N GLU A 211 -14.08 18.99 20.13
CA GLU A 211 -13.82 20.17 20.94
C GLU A 211 -14.73 20.17 22.17
N ASN A 212 -14.12 20.11 23.36
CA ASN A 212 -14.83 20.09 24.65
C ASN A 212 -15.92 18.99 24.71
N GLY A 213 -15.64 17.82 24.13
CA GLY A 213 -16.56 16.69 24.10
C GLY A 213 -17.73 16.83 23.12
N LYS A 214 -17.66 17.77 22.16
CA LYS A 214 -18.63 17.95 21.08
C LYS A 214 -17.94 17.81 19.73
N CYS A 215 -18.59 17.15 18.79
CA CYS A 215 -18.10 17.11 17.42
C CYS A 215 -18.44 18.42 16.74
N ILE A 216 -17.40 19.09 16.25
CA ILE A 216 -17.53 20.29 15.43
C ILE A 216 -17.16 19.89 14.01
N SER A 217 -17.96 20.34 13.03
CA SER A 217 -17.68 20.21 11.61
C SER A 217 -17.42 21.58 11.01
N GLU A 218 -16.38 21.69 10.17
CA GLU A 218 -16.09 22.89 9.42
C GLU A 218 -15.68 22.55 7.98
N LEU A 219 -15.93 23.49 7.07
CA LEU A 219 -15.59 23.30 5.67
C LEU A 219 -14.07 23.17 5.53
N ALA A 220 -13.60 22.10 4.90
CA ALA A 220 -12.17 21.89 4.75
C ALA A 220 -11.55 23.02 3.91
N PRO A 221 -10.40 23.58 4.34
CA PRO A 221 -9.68 24.55 3.54
C PRO A 221 -9.09 23.90 2.28
N LEU A 222 -8.90 24.70 1.23
CA LEU A 222 -8.19 24.25 0.04
C LEU A 222 -6.70 24.07 0.35
N VAL A 223 -6.21 22.84 0.26
CA VAL A 223 -4.78 22.52 0.39
C VAL A 223 -4.20 22.31 -1.01
N LYS A 224 -3.10 23.00 -1.32
CA LYS A 224 -2.42 22.87 -2.63
C LYS A 224 -1.14 22.07 -2.48
N LEU A 225 -0.99 21.05 -3.30
CA LEU A 225 0.17 20.18 -3.36
C LEU A 225 0.75 20.21 -4.78
N THR A 226 2.02 20.55 -4.90
CA THR A 226 2.79 20.38 -6.12
C THR A 226 3.63 19.11 -6.00
N ILE A 227 3.52 18.20 -6.97
CA ILE A 227 4.35 17.00 -7.03
C ILE A 227 5.28 17.15 -8.24
N ILE A 228 6.58 17.22 -7.97
CA ILE A 228 7.62 17.25 -9.00
C ILE A 228 8.00 15.81 -9.31
N LEU A 229 7.81 15.39 -10.56
CA LEU A 229 8.03 14.02 -11.01
C LEU A 229 9.31 13.91 -11.83
N PRO A 230 10.03 12.79 -11.75
CA PRO A 230 11.13 12.56 -12.67
C PRO A 230 10.56 12.12 -14.02
N ASP A 231 11.11 12.66 -15.13
CA ASP A 231 10.78 12.19 -16.48
C ASP A 231 11.51 10.84 -16.69
N THR A 232 10.83 9.77 -16.29
CA THR A 232 11.47 8.45 -16.21
C THR A 232 10.70 7.44 -17.04
N THR A 233 11.45 6.62 -17.77
CA THR A 233 10.92 5.45 -18.48
C THR A 233 10.48 4.34 -17.53
N PHE A 234 10.90 4.37 -16.25
CA PHE A 234 10.76 3.27 -15.30
C PHE A 234 10.20 3.66 -13.92
N GLY A 235 9.75 4.91 -13.74
CA GLY A 235 9.23 5.42 -12.47
C GLY A 235 7.79 5.88 -12.58
N ASN A 236 6.87 5.16 -11.94
CA ASN A 236 5.54 5.68 -11.66
C ASN A 236 5.51 6.25 -10.25
N VAL A 237 4.82 7.38 -10.06
CA VAL A 237 4.57 7.94 -8.74
C VAL A 237 3.74 6.94 -7.94
N SER A 238 4.28 6.49 -6.82
CA SER A 238 3.53 5.68 -5.87
C SER A 238 2.24 6.41 -5.48
N ARG A 239 1.09 5.86 -5.90
CA ARG A 239 -0.23 6.45 -5.63
C ARG A 239 -0.58 6.39 -4.14
N ALA A 240 0.11 5.55 -3.38
CA ALA A 240 -0.14 5.35 -1.95
C ALA A 240 0.01 6.67 -1.17
N MET A 241 1.09 7.42 -1.39
CA MET A 241 1.32 8.69 -0.69
C MET A 241 0.27 9.75 -1.05
N ILE A 242 -0.13 9.81 -2.32
CA ILE A 242 -1.19 10.73 -2.77
C ILE A 242 -2.51 10.43 -2.05
N LYS A 243 -2.86 9.16 -1.89
CA LYS A 243 -4.09 8.75 -1.18
C LYS A 243 -4.05 9.08 0.30
N ILE A 244 -2.91 8.94 0.96
CA ILE A 244 -2.71 9.38 2.33
C ILE A 244 -3.03 10.89 2.44
N PHE A 245 -2.51 11.70 1.52
CA PHE A 245 -2.82 13.14 1.53
C PHE A 245 -4.28 13.46 1.19
N GLN A 246 -4.93 12.72 0.29
CA GLN A 246 -6.35 12.90 -0.03
C GLN A 246 -7.26 12.53 1.16
N SER A 247 -6.88 11.51 1.93
CA SER A 247 -7.56 11.15 3.18
C SER A 247 -7.45 12.27 4.23
N LEU A 248 -6.24 12.82 4.40
CA LEU A 248 -5.99 13.91 5.35
C LEU A 248 -6.59 15.25 4.94
N PHE A 249 -6.59 15.58 3.65
CA PHE A 249 -6.99 16.90 3.15
C PHE A 249 -8.16 16.77 2.17
N PRO A 250 -9.42 16.94 2.62
CA PRO A 250 -10.61 16.78 1.79
C PRO A 250 -10.59 17.58 0.50
N LYS A 251 -10.08 18.81 0.56
CA LYS A 251 -9.93 19.70 -0.59
C LYS A 251 -8.48 19.82 -1.01
N LEU A 252 -7.87 18.67 -1.32
CA LEU A 252 -6.52 18.63 -1.88
C LEU A 252 -6.55 18.92 -3.39
N SER A 253 -5.90 19.99 -3.81
CA SER A 253 -5.63 20.31 -5.21
C SER A 253 -4.20 19.93 -5.56
N ILE A 254 -4.04 18.94 -6.43
CA ILE A 254 -2.73 18.42 -6.84
C ILE A 254 -2.34 19.02 -8.19
N GLN A 255 -1.11 19.52 -8.26
CA GLN A 255 -0.46 19.91 -9.50
C GLN A 255 0.76 19.03 -9.75
N TYR A 256 0.73 18.27 -10.83
CA TYR A 256 1.89 17.51 -11.31
C TYR A 256 2.80 18.40 -12.17
N VAL A 257 4.11 18.30 -11.95
CA VAL A 257 5.12 19.05 -12.70
C VAL A 257 6.25 18.11 -13.09
N GLU A 258 6.43 17.87 -14.37
CA GLU A 258 7.59 17.12 -14.87
C GLU A 258 8.87 17.89 -14.59
N TYR A 259 9.87 17.19 -14.06
CA TYR A 259 11.19 17.74 -13.76
C TYR A 259 11.81 18.40 -15.00
N ASP A 260 11.74 17.74 -16.16
CA ASP A 260 12.40 18.23 -17.37
C ASP A 260 11.76 19.48 -18.00
N SER A 261 10.56 19.83 -17.55
CA SER A 261 9.93 21.08 -17.93
C SER A 261 10.70 22.29 -17.41
N LYS A 262 10.59 23.42 -18.11
CA LYS A 262 11.14 24.72 -17.64
C LYS A 262 10.66 25.07 -16.22
N LYS A 263 9.43 24.68 -15.88
CA LYS A 263 8.84 24.89 -14.56
C LYS A 263 9.47 23.96 -13.51
N GLY A 264 9.60 22.67 -13.82
CA GLY A 264 10.22 21.66 -12.95
C GLY A 264 11.63 22.03 -12.54
N LYS A 265 12.53 22.28 -13.51
CA LYS A 265 13.92 22.71 -13.26
C LYS A 265 14.00 23.96 -12.38
N LYS A 266 13.08 24.92 -12.58
CA LYS A 266 13.01 26.14 -11.76
C LYS A 266 12.59 25.83 -10.31
N LEU A 267 11.59 24.97 -10.11
CA LEU A 267 11.11 24.60 -8.78
C LEU A 267 12.15 23.77 -8.02
N VAL A 268 12.78 22.79 -8.68
CA VAL A 268 13.88 21.99 -8.11
C VAL A 268 14.98 22.91 -7.58
N LYS A 269 15.43 23.86 -8.39
CA LYS A 269 16.44 24.84 -7.97
C LYS A 269 15.96 25.77 -6.86
N LEU A 270 14.71 26.21 -6.90
CA LEU A 270 14.12 27.11 -5.90
C LEU A 270 14.03 26.45 -4.52
N PHE A 271 13.68 25.16 -4.50
CA PHE A 271 13.39 24.42 -3.28
C PHE A 271 14.56 23.55 -2.81
N GLY A 272 15.64 23.45 -3.57
CA GLY A 272 16.79 22.60 -3.23
C GLY A 272 16.42 21.12 -3.25
N VAL A 273 15.62 20.69 -4.23
CA VAL A 273 15.21 19.29 -4.36
C VAL A 273 16.36 18.46 -4.88
N GLU A 274 16.70 17.39 -4.18
CA GLU A 274 17.82 16.49 -4.55
C GLU A 274 17.35 15.11 -5.00
N LYS A 275 16.14 14.71 -4.59
CA LYS A 275 15.53 13.40 -4.83
C LYS A 275 14.09 13.59 -5.32
N LEU A 276 13.61 12.71 -6.20
CA LEU A 276 12.26 12.74 -6.79
C LEU A 276 11.54 11.40 -6.60
N PRO A 277 10.19 11.38 -6.53
CA PRO A 277 9.30 12.54 -6.59
C PRO A 277 9.39 13.44 -5.35
N ALA A 278 9.17 14.74 -5.53
CA ALA A 278 9.13 15.71 -4.43
C ALA A 278 7.71 16.27 -4.23
N TYR A 279 7.20 16.15 -3.00
CA TYR A 279 5.85 16.58 -2.62
C TYR A 279 5.94 17.88 -1.84
N ILE A 280 5.42 18.97 -2.42
CA ILE A 280 5.60 20.32 -1.89
C ILE A 280 4.23 20.97 -1.69
N PHE A 281 3.86 21.18 -0.43
CA PHE A 281 2.67 21.90 -0.02
C PHE A 281 2.92 23.40 0.02
N ASP A 282 1.87 24.13 -0.35
CA ASP A 282 1.74 25.54 -0.07
C ASP A 282 1.58 25.77 1.46
N SER A 283 2.07 26.90 2.01
CA SER A 283 1.86 27.27 3.42
C SER A 283 0.40 27.28 3.86
N ASP A 284 -0.54 27.42 2.93
CA ASP A 284 -1.99 27.38 3.21
C ASP A 284 -2.43 26.07 3.89
N ILE A 285 -1.62 25.00 3.82
CA ILE A 285 -1.81 23.76 4.58
C ILE A 285 -1.97 24.00 6.09
N GLN A 286 -1.32 25.03 6.64
CA GLN A 286 -1.40 25.37 8.07
C GLN A 286 -2.81 25.75 8.52
N ASN A 287 -3.69 26.11 7.59
CA ASN A 287 -5.09 26.44 7.90
C ASN A 287 -5.93 25.17 8.12
N ASP A 288 -5.43 24.00 7.72
CA ASP A 288 -6.09 22.72 7.95
C ASP A 288 -5.63 22.11 9.28
N ARG A 289 -6.57 21.65 10.12
CA ARG A 289 -6.27 21.01 11.41
C ARG A 289 -5.39 19.76 11.26
N ASN A 290 -5.54 19.03 10.15
CA ASN A 290 -4.75 17.83 9.87
C ASN A 290 -3.28 18.13 9.56
N TYR A 291 -2.88 19.40 9.37
CA TYR A 291 -1.47 19.79 9.29
C TYR A 291 -0.67 19.33 10.51
N SER A 292 -1.25 19.42 11.71
CA SER A 292 -0.60 18.97 12.96
C SER A 292 -0.19 17.50 12.93
N ARG A 293 -0.93 16.65 12.22
CA ARG A 293 -0.68 15.20 12.10
C ARG A 293 0.56 14.87 11.26
N ILE A 294 0.93 15.75 10.32
CA ILE A 294 2.06 15.50 9.41
C ILE A 294 3.19 16.51 9.54
N LYS A 295 3.04 17.55 10.37
CA LYS A 295 3.99 18.65 10.51
C LYS A 295 5.43 18.18 10.75
N GLU A 296 5.62 17.16 11.59
CA GLU A 296 6.94 16.61 11.91
C GLU A 296 7.61 15.91 10.72
N ASN A 297 6.82 15.53 9.70
CA ASN A 297 7.28 14.91 8.46
C ASN A 297 7.50 15.93 7.33
N LEU A 298 7.40 17.23 7.62
CA LEU A 298 7.55 18.31 6.65
C LEU A 298 8.81 19.15 6.94
N LEU A 299 9.55 19.46 5.88
CA LEU A 299 10.66 20.40 5.85
C LEU A 299 10.16 21.78 5.44
N PRO A 300 10.31 22.82 6.28
CA PRO A 300 9.95 24.19 5.90
C PRO A 300 10.90 24.73 4.85
N LEU A 301 10.36 25.16 3.71
CA LEU A 301 11.10 25.76 2.61
C LEU A 301 10.78 27.25 2.53
N ARG A 302 11.75 28.09 2.91
CA ARG A 302 11.60 29.55 2.89
C ARG A 302 12.01 30.09 1.52
N THR A 303 11.04 30.60 0.77
CA THR A 303 11.30 31.41 -0.43
C THR A 303 11.16 32.90 -0.07
N PRO A 304 11.70 33.84 -0.88
CA PRO A 304 11.60 35.28 -0.58
C PRO A 304 10.18 35.79 -0.35
N ASN A 305 9.18 35.16 -0.98
CA ASN A 305 7.81 35.66 -1.01
C ASN A 305 6.82 34.82 -0.20
N LYS A 306 7.19 33.59 0.17
CA LYS A 306 6.25 32.62 0.75
C LYS A 306 6.97 31.46 1.45
N LEU A 307 6.33 30.92 2.48
CA LEU A 307 6.72 29.66 3.11
C LEU A 307 6.09 28.49 2.35
N TRP A 308 6.83 27.41 2.21
CA TRP A 308 6.38 26.15 1.63
C TRP A 308 6.78 25.00 2.55
N TYR A 309 6.23 23.83 2.31
CA TYR A 309 6.54 22.62 3.06
C TYR A 309 6.81 21.47 2.11
N MET A 310 8.00 20.89 2.17
CA MET A 310 8.32 19.68 1.42
C MET A 310 8.20 18.47 2.34
N VAL A 311 7.57 17.40 1.88
CA VAL A 311 7.59 16.13 2.59
C VAL A 311 9.04 15.64 2.65
N LYS A 312 9.50 15.27 3.85
CA LYS A 312 10.84 14.73 4.07
C LYS A 312 11.13 13.60 3.06
N PRO A 313 12.27 13.64 2.33
CA PRO A 313 12.61 12.60 1.35
C PRO A 313 12.62 11.19 1.94
N GLU A 314 12.91 11.05 3.22
CA GLU A 314 12.95 9.77 3.94
C GLU A 314 11.55 9.18 4.19
N MET A 315 10.49 9.98 4.02
CA MET A 315 9.10 9.56 4.20
C MET A 315 8.44 9.15 2.89
N VAL A 316 9.14 9.27 1.76
CA VAL A 316 8.59 9.02 0.42
C VAL A 316 9.46 8.00 -0.31
N GLU A 317 8.82 7.19 -1.15
CA GLU A 317 9.52 6.27 -2.05
C GLU A 317 10.27 7.06 -3.12
N ILE A 318 11.60 7.00 -3.10
CA ILE A 318 12.47 7.72 -4.04
C ILE A 318 12.66 6.90 -5.31
N SER A 319 12.43 7.53 -6.46
CA SER A 319 12.62 6.92 -7.78
C SER A 319 13.76 7.54 -8.58
N TYR A 320 14.24 8.74 -8.21
CA TYR A 320 15.29 9.41 -8.96
C TYR A 320 16.16 10.34 -8.10
N TYR A 321 17.48 10.33 -8.34
CA TYR A 321 18.50 11.14 -7.64
C TYR A 321 19.11 12.17 -8.57
N LEU A 322 18.84 13.46 -8.33
CA LEU A 322 19.24 14.56 -9.21
C LEU A 322 20.74 14.87 -9.18
N ASN A 323 21.37 14.71 -8.01
CA ASN A 323 22.75 15.15 -7.77
C ASN A 323 23.81 14.05 -7.94
N ARG A 324 23.41 12.83 -8.35
CA ARG A 324 24.36 11.73 -8.59
C ARG A 324 25.00 11.85 -9.98
N PRO A 325 26.27 11.46 -10.18
CA PRO A 325 26.84 11.39 -11.52
C PRO A 325 26.17 10.26 -12.31
N GLU A 326 25.85 10.53 -13.56
CA GLU A 326 25.33 9.52 -14.48
C GLU A 326 26.45 8.57 -14.86
N LYS A 327 26.15 7.27 -14.86
CA LYS A 327 27.07 6.23 -15.31
C LYS A 327 26.42 5.45 -16.42
N GLU A 328 26.89 5.68 -17.65
CA GLU A 328 26.29 5.13 -18.85
C GLU A 328 26.25 3.60 -18.78
N TYR A 329 25.07 3.04 -19.05
CA TYR A 329 24.76 1.60 -19.03
C TYR A 329 24.94 0.86 -17.69
N GLU A 330 25.36 1.49 -16.59
CA GLU A 330 25.51 0.79 -15.30
C GLU A 330 24.14 0.37 -14.72
N ILE A 331 24.04 -0.90 -14.32
CA ILE A 331 22.93 -1.47 -13.55
C ILE A 331 23.50 -1.89 -12.20
N ALA A 332 23.14 -1.17 -11.14
CA ALA A 332 23.43 -1.60 -9.77
C ALA A 332 22.19 -2.31 -9.21
N ILE A 333 22.37 -3.50 -8.65
CA ILE A 333 21.28 -4.30 -8.07
C ILE A 333 21.60 -4.52 -6.60
N PHE A 334 20.69 -4.10 -5.73
CA PHE A 334 20.80 -4.24 -4.29
C PHE A 334 20.04 -5.50 -3.87
N VAL A 335 20.76 -6.50 -3.38
CA VAL A 335 20.26 -7.85 -3.11
C VAL A 335 20.52 -8.26 -1.66
N MET A 336 19.83 -9.31 -1.24
CA MET A 336 20.22 -10.11 -0.08
C MET A 336 20.28 -11.56 -0.56
N SER A 337 21.34 -12.29 -0.23
CA SER A 337 21.63 -13.62 -0.80
C SER A 337 20.55 -14.67 -0.51
N ASP A 338 19.87 -14.58 0.63
CA ASP A 338 18.79 -15.52 1.01
C ASP A 338 17.39 -14.99 0.66
N CYS A 339 17.30 -13.94 -0.15
CA CYS A 339 16.01 -13.41 -0.59
C CYS A 339 15.53 -14.12 -1.87
N PRO A 340 14.41 -14.86 -1.85
CA PRO A 340 13.93 -15.60 -3.02
C PRO A 340 13.59 -14.69 -4.22
N PHE A 341 13.27 -13.42 -3.98
CA PHE A 341 13.03 -12.45 -5.05
C PHE A 341 14.33 -11.97 -5.70
N SER A 342 15.44 -11.91 -4.94
CA SER A 342 16.75 -11.56 -5.49
C SER A 342 17.27 -12.72 -6.34
N VAL A 343 17.18 -13.96 -5.82
CA VAL A 343 17.52 -15.19 -6.55
C VAL A 343 16.77 -15.27 -7.89
N ALA A 344 15.45 -15.03 -7.89
CA ALA A 344 14.66 -15.06 -9.13
C ALA A 344 15.10 -14.00 -10.17
N LEU A 345 15.52 -12.81 -9.71
CA LEU A 345 16.08 -11.79 -10.58
C LEU A 345 17.46 -12.21 -11.12
N GLU A 346 18.33 -12.71 -10.26
CA GLU A 346 19.67 -13.18 -10.61
C GLU A 346 19.63 -14.32 -11.63
N GLU A 347 18.75 -15.31 -11.45
CA GLU A 347 18.50 -16.39 -12.42
C GLU A 347 18.05 -15.82 -13.78
N SER A 348 17.17 -14.81 -13.76
CA SER A 348 16.74 -14.14 -14.98
C SER A 348 17.91 -13.44 -15.69
N LEU A 349 18.85 -12.85 -14.94
CA LEU A 349 20.05 -12.22 -15.50
C LEU A 349 21.03 -13.24 -16.08
N LEU A 350 21.24 -14.36 -15.38
CA LEU A 350 22.07 -15.47 -15.84
C LEU A 350 21.54 -16.04 -17.17
N ALA A 351 20.23 -16.13 -17.33
CA ALA A 351 19.59 -16.60 -18.57
C ALA A 351 19.84 -15.67 -19.78
N ILE A 352 20.03 -14.36 -19.57
CA ILE A 352 20.34 -13.39 -20.63
C ILE A 352 21.80 -13.53 -21.09
N GLY A 353 22.68 -13.93 -20.17
CA GLY A 353 24.11 -14.15 -20.44
C GLY A 353 24.95 -12.90 -20.68
N ASN A 354 24.37 -11.69 -20.52
CA ASN A 354 25.12 -10.43 -20.57
C ASN A 354 25.03 -9.70 -19.23
N THR A 355 26.11 -9.74 -18.47
CA THR A 355 26.19 -9.19 -17.11
C THR A 355 27.33 -8.17 -16.94
N ASP A 356 27.99 -7.76 -18.03
CA ASP A 356 29.19 -6.91 -18.03
C ASP A 356 28.97 -5.53 -17.38
N ASN A 357 27.73 -5.05 -17.37
CA ASN A 357 27.32 -3.76 -16.84
C ASN A 357 26.55 -3.85 -15.51
N ILE A 358 26.50 -5.04 -14.91
CA ILE A 358 25.74 -5.32 -13.70
C ILE A 358 26.69 -5.43 -12.51
N THR A 359 26.34 -4.78 -11.40
CA THR A 359 27.05 -4.92 -10.12
C THR A 359 26.05 -5.22 -9.02
N LEU A 360 26.28 -6.28 -8.24
CA LEU A 360 25.50 -6.58 -7.06
C LEU A 360 26.05 -5.81 -5.85
N HIS A 361 25.16 -5.23 -5.07
CA HIS A 361 25.42 -4.62 -3.77
C HIS A 361 24.60 -5.34 -2.71
N TYR A 362 25.17 -5.58 -1.54
CA TYR A 362 24.54 -6.40 -0.51
C TYR A 362 23.91 -5.53 0.56
N ILE A 363 22.60 -5.72 0.77
CA ILE A 363 21.86 -4.99 1.80
C ILE A 363 22.15 -5.65 3.15
N VAL A 364 22.85 -4.92 4.01
CA VAL A 364 23.11 -5.28 5.40
C VAL A 364 22.89 -4.06 6.29
N GLN A 365 22.43 -4.28 7.52
CA GLN A 365 22.39 -3.25 8.55
C GLN A 365 23.71 -3.27 9.33
N LYS A 366 24.40 -2.13 9.39
CA LYS A 366 25.58 -1.97 10.24
C LYS A 366 25.22 -1.19 11.50
N ASP A 367 25.51 -1.75 12.67
CA ASP A 367 25.33 -1.06 13.94
C ASP A 367 26.37 0.06 14.06
N SER A 368 25.90 1.30 14.21
CA SER A 368 26.76 2.49 14.29
C SER A 368 27.67 2.53 15.53
N VAL A 369 27.38 1.74 16.57
CA VAL A 369 28.11 1.72 17.85
C VAL A 369 29.05 0.52 17.91
N THR A 370 28.56 -0.69 17.63
CA THR A 370 29.36 -1.92 17.71
C THR A 370 30.14 -2.18 16.43
N GLY A 371 29.68 -1.65 15.29
CA GLY A 371 30.20 -1.97 13.97
C GLY A 371 29.76 -3.32 13.44
N GLU A 372 28.94 -4.06 14.20
CA GLU A 372 28.45 -5.39 13.81
C GLU A 372 27.45 -5.28 12.65
N PHE A 373 27.55 -6.23 11.73
CA PHE A 373 26.60 -6.37 10.64
C PHE A 373 25.44 -7.29 11.04
N LYS A 374 24.26 -7.00 10.50
CA LYS A 374 23.07 -7.84 10.58
C LYS A 374 22.44 -7.93 9.20
N SER A 375 22.02 -9.13 8.85
CA SER A 375 21.22 -9.44 7.68
C SER A 375 19.76 -9.66 8.10
N LEU A 376 18.83 -9.79 7.13
CA LEU A 376 17.42 -9.98 7.43
C LEU A 376 17.11 -11.44 7.81
N HIS A 377 17.79 -12.38 7.16
CA HIS A 377 17.58 -13.83 7.31
C HIS A 377 18.62 -14.51 8.22
N GLY A 378 19.53 -13.75 8.83
CA GLY A 378 20.45 -14.23 9.85
C GLY A 378 21.84 -14.58 9.31
N GLU A 379 22.64 -15.24 10.15
CA GLU A 379 24.10 -15.29 9.94
C GLU A 379 24.51 -16.01 8.65
N GLU A 380 23.74 -17.00 8.19
CA GLU A 380 24.00 -17.71 6.92
C GLU A 380 23.91 -16.75 5.71
N GLU A 381 22.89 -15.91 5.64
CA GLU A 381 22.77 -14.85 4.62
C GLU A 381 23.96 -13.87 4.70
N LEU A 382 24.38 -13.51 5.92
CA LEU A 382 25.49 -12.58 6.12
C LEU A 382 26.82 -13.18 5.65
N ASP A 383 27.07 -14.44 5.96
CA ASP A 383 28.29 -15.16 5.54
C ASP A 383 28.31 -15.39 4.03
N GLU A 384 27.16 -15.65 3.41
CA GLU A 384 27.05 -15.72 1.96
C GLU A 384 27.26 -14.35 1.31
N ASN A 385 26.67 -13.26 1.86
CA ASN A 385 26.92 -11.89 1.39
C ASN A 385 28.43 -11.54 1.46
N ARG A 386 29.11 -11.91 2.56
CA ARG A 386 30.57 -11.74 2.73
C ARG A 386 31.37 -12.52 1.68
N THR A 387 30.92 -13.72 1.33
CA THR A 387 31.58 -14.56 0.33
C THR A 387 31.37 -13.99 -1.07
N GLN A 388 30.12 -13.71 -1.43
CA GLN A 388 29.74 -13.19 -2.75
C GLN A 388 30.40 -11.84 -3.06
N ILE A 389 30.42 -10.89 -2.12
CA ILE A 389 31.05 -9.57 -2.34
C ILE A 389 32.56 -9.68 -2.58
N VAL A 390 33.22 -10.64 -1.95
CA VAL A 390 34.66 -10.89 -2.10
C VAL A 390 34.94 -11.59 -3.43
N ILE A 391 34.12 -12.56 -3.82
CA ILE A 391 34.22 -13.21 -5.13
C ILE A 391 33.99 -12.19 -6.25
N GLN A 392 32.95 -11.35 -6.14
CA GLN A 392 32.68 -10.27 -7.11
C GLN A 392 33.89 -9.34 -7.26
N LYS A 393 34.57 -9.00 -6.15
CA LYS A 393 35.71 -8.07 -6.17
C LYS A 393 36.99 -8.68 -6.71
N TYR A 394 37.34 -9.89 -6.30
CA TYR A 394 38.66 -10.48 -6.53
C TYR A 394 38.68 -11.60 -7.59
N PHE A 395 37.52 -12.15 -7.91
CA PHE A 395 37.33 -13.20 -8.92
C PHE A 395 36.15 -12.87 -9.87
N PRO A 396 36.10 -11.66 -10.48
CA PRO A 396 34.94 -11.22 -11.26
C PRO A 396 34.61 -12.15 -12.43
N ASP A 397 35.62 -12.73 -13.09
CA ASP A 397 35.43 -13.68 -14.21
C ASP A 397 34.75 -14.99 -13.79
N LYS A 398 34.69 -15.29 -12.48
CA LYS A 398 34.09 -16.49 -11.91
C LYS A 398 32.81 -16.22 -11.13
N PHE A 399 32.50 -14.95 -10.88
CA PHE A 399 31.44 -14.54 -9.98
C PHE A 399 30.07 -15.03 -10.42
N TRP A 400 29.72 -14.84 -11.70
CA TRP A 400 28.41 -15.25 -12.22
C TRP A 400 28.22 -16.77 -12.26
N GLU A 401 29.29 -17.52 -12.54
CA GLU A 401 29.25 -18.99 -12.47
C GLU A 401 29.11 -19.48 -11.03
N TYR A 402 29.77 -18.80 -10.07
CA TYR A 402 29.62 -19.08 -8.65
C TYR A 402 28.20 -18.80 -8.19
N LEU A 403 27.65 -17.62 -8.53
CA LEU A 403 26.31 -17.19 -8.16
C LEU A 403 25.25 -18.15 -8.71
N SER A 404 25.39 -18.59 -9.96
CA SER A 404 24.51 -19.60 -10.55
C SER A 404 24.50 -20.90 -9.75
N CYS A 405 25.67 -21.37 -9.31
CA CYS A 405 25.77 -22.59 -8.49
C CYS A 405 25.19 -22.36 -7.08
N ALA A 406 25.49 -21.21 -6.46
CA ALA A 406 25.03 -20.87 -5.12
C ALA A 406 23.50 -20.75 -5.05
N ASN A 407 22.87 -20.24 -6.10
CA ASN A 407 21.41 -20.13 -6.17
C ASN A 407 20.70 -21.49 -6.29
N GLU A 408 21.38 -22.53 -6.79
CA GLU A 408 20.83 -23.88 -6.93
C GLU A 408 21.12 -24.81 -5.74
N SER A 409 22.08 -24.44 -4.89
CA SER A 409 22.70 -25.35 -3.91
C SER A 409 22.62 -24.80 -2.49
N ASP A 410 22.22 -25.64 -1.54
CA ASP A 410 22.34 -25.34 -0.10
C ASP A 410 23.81 -25.31 0.40
N PHE A 411 24.80 -25.55 -0.48
CA PHE A 411 26.22 -25.74 -0.12
C PHE A 411 27.19 -24.86 -0.93
N SER A 412 27.40 -23.61 -0.49
CA SER A 412 28.33 -22.64 -1.12
C SER A 412 29.78 -23.15 -1.26
N ASP A 413 30.27 -23.94 -0.30
CA ASP A 413 31.61 -24.54 -0.33
C ASP A 413 31.87 -25.41 -1.58
N THR A 414 30.83 -26.11 -2.04
CA THR A 414 30.93 -26.95 -3.25
C THR A 414 31.05 -26.10 -4.50
N CYS A 415 30.39 -24.94 -4.53
CA CYS A 415 30.41 -23.98 -5.62
C CYS A 415 31.76 -23.29 -5.77
N ILE A 416 32.42 -22.94 -4.66
CA ILE A 416 33.80 -22.37 -4.66
C ILE A 416 34.75 -23.31 -5.42
N THR A 417 34.69 -24.60 -5.09
CA THR A 417 35.53 -25.63 -5.73
C THR A 417 35.13 -25.85 -7.18
N TYR A 418 33.83 -25.86 -7.48
CA TYR A 418 33.28 -26.02 -8.83
C TYR A 418 33.83 -24.96 -9.80
N VAL A 419 33.82 -23.69 -9.40
CA VAL A 419 34.39 -22.59 -10.22
C VAL A 419 35.92 -22.51 -10.14
N GLY A 420 36.56 -23.44 -9.42
CA GLY A 420 38.01 -23.55 -9.29
C GLY A 420 38.66 -22.40 -8.53
N ILE A 421 37.97 -21.82 -7.54
CA ILE A 421 38.59 -20.88 -6.58
C ILE A 421 39.27 -21.69 -5.48
N ASP A 422 40.49 -21.31 -5.13
CA ASP A 422 41.21 -21.92 -4.00
C ASP A 422 40.56 -21.46 -2.68
N THR A 423 40.01 -22.40 -1.92
CA THR A 423 39.24 -22.16 -0.69
C THR A 423 40.07 -21.46 0.38
N ASP A 424 41.32 -21.87 0.59
CA ASP A 424 42.23 -21.26 1.57
C ASP A 424 42.56 -19.79 1.21
N SER A 425 42.72 -19.51 -0.08
CA SER A 425 42.95 -18.15 -0.57
C SER A 425 41.70 -17.29 -0.44
N LEU A 426 40.52 -17.83 -0.76
CA LEU A 426 39.25 -17.12 -0.61
C LEU A 426 38.95 -16.80 0.85
N GLN A 427 39.10 -17.76 1.77
CA GLN A 427 38.86 -17.54 3.20
C GLN A 427 39.71 -16.38 3.74
N LYS A 428 41.00 -16.31 3.37
CA LYS A 428 41.87 -15.20 3.76
C LYS A 428 41.40 -13.86 3.21
N LEU A 429 40.87 -13.84 1.99
CA LEU A 429 40.31 -12.61 1.41
C LEU A 429 39.01 -12.21 2.11
N VAL A 430 38.15 -13.16 2.46
CA VAL A 430 36.91 -12.93 3.22
C VAL A 430 37.25 -12.34 4.59
N GLU A 431 38.15 -12.95 5.34
CA GLU A 431 38.59 -12.46 6.65
C GLU A 431 39.20 -11.04 6.58
N LEU A 432 39.90 -10.71 5.50
CA LEU A 432 40.62 -9.44 5.37
C LEU A 432 39.77 -8.29 4.82
N TYR A 433 38.81 -8.58 3.92
CA TYR A 433 38.16 -7.55 3.11
C TYR A 433 36.64 -7.51 3.20
N SER A 434 35.96 -8.58 3.61
CA SER A 434 34.48 -8.65 3.54
C SER A 434 33.80 -7.52 4.32
N ASP A 435 34.19 -7.27 5.57
CA ASP A 435 33.62 -6.21 6.41
C ASP A 435 33.87 -4.79 5.84
N SER A 436 35.01 -4.56 5.18
CA SER A 436 35.28 -3.27 4.53
C SER A 436 34.36 -3.07 3.32
N LEU A 437 34.20 -4.10 2.49
CA LEU A 437 33.34 -4.06 1.31
C LEU A 437 31.86 -3.93 1.72
N LEU A 438 31.40 -4.70 2.71
CA LEU A 438 30.04 -4.60 3.25
C LEU A 438 29.78 -3.25 3.93
N SER A 439 30.80 -2.61 4.50
CA SER A 439 30.67 -1.24 5.02
C SER A 439 30.36 -0.24 3.91
N GLU A 440 31.02 -0.37 2.75
CA GLU A 440 30.78 0.49 1.59
C GLU A 440 29.35 0.29 1.05
N ASP A 441 28.90 -0.96 0.96
CA ASP A 441 27.53 -1.29 0.53
C ASP A 441 26.47 -0.82 1.54
N ALA A 442 26.71 -0.98 2.85
CA ALA A 442 25.81 -0.50 3.89
C ALA A 442 25.65 1.04 3.85
N GLU A 443 26.76 1.77 3.69
CA GLU A 443 26.74 3.23 3.55
C GLU A 443 26.03 3.66 2.26
N LEU A 444 26.23 2.93 1.16
CA LEU A 444 25.54 3.19 -0.10
C LEU A 444 24.03 2.97 0.04
N CYS A 445 23.61 1.86 0.67
CA CYS A 445 22.20 1.55 0.95
C CYS A 445 21.56 2.63 1.82
N GLU A 446 22.22 3.06 2.89
CA GLU A 446 21.71 4.10 3.79
C GLU A 446 21.55 5.45 3.08
N ASN A 447 22.56 5.87 2.31
CA ASN A 447 22.52 7.13 1.55
C ASN A 447 21.40 7.16 0.49
N LEU A 448 21.12 6.00 -0.11
CA LEU A 448 20.03 5.83 -1.07
C LEU A 448 18.69 5.56 -0.37
N GLY A 449 18.66 5.17 0.90
CA GLY A 449 17.44 4.72 1.56
C GLY A 449 16.90 3.40 0.99
N ILE A 450 17.80 2.51 0.55
CA ILE A 450 17.47 1.20 0.00
C ILE A 450 17.55 0.18 1.14
N PHE A 451 16.41 -0.44 1.46
CA PHE A 451 16.30 -1.44 2.52
C PHE A 451 15.58 -2.71 2.07
N GLY A 452 15.07 -2.75 0.84
CA GLY A 452 14.35 -3.90 0.28
C GLY A 452 15.12 -4.52 -0.89
N SER A 453 15.06 -5.85 -1.00
CA SER A 453 15.66 -6.59 -2.11
C SER A 453 14.60 -7.32 -2.97
N PRO A 454 14.83 -7.44 -4.28
CA PRO A 454 15.85 -6.72 -5.04
C PRO A 454 15.45 -5.24 -5.26
N THR A 455 16.42 -4.34 -5.28
CA THR A 455 16.24 -2.96 -5.77
C THR A 455 17.20 -2.70 -6.92
N VAL A 456 16.71 -2.18 -8.06
CA VAL A 456 17.54 -1.92 -9.24
C VAL A 456 17.72 -0.42 -9.45
N LEU A 457 18.98 0.02 -9.51
CA LEU A 457 19.40 1.40 -9.77
C LEU A 457 20.05 1.49 -11.16
N TRP A 458 19.34 2.13 -12.09
CA TRP A 458 19.77 2.40 -13.45
C TRP A 458 20.59 3.68 -13.53
N GLN A 459 21.73 3.60 -14.23
CA GLN A 459 22.64 4.71 -14.54
C GLN A 459 23.02 5.55 -13.31
N ASN A 460 23.07 4.91 -12.14
CA ASN A 460 23.39 5.54 -10.87
C ASN A 460 22.43 6.66 -10.44
N ARG A 461 21.24 6.78 -11.07
CA ARG A 461 20.29 7.88 -10.83
C ARG A 461 18.85 7.44 -10.64
N GLN A 462 18.41 6.34 -11.22
CA GLN A 462 16.99 6.02 -11.32
C GLN A 462 16.69 4.65 -10.73
N ILE A 463 15.79 4.58 -9.75
CA ILE A 463 15.26 3.31 -9.26
C ILE A 463 14.23 2.79 -10.27
N VAL A 464 14.35 1.53 -10.63
CA VAL A 464 13.44 0.85 -11.55
C VAL A 464 12.33 0.23 -10.71
N ILE A 465 11.09 0.69 -10.92
CA ILE A 465 9.94 0.28 -10.12
C ILE A 465 8.99 -0.57 -10.96
N GLY A 466 8.70 -1.78 -10.48
CA GLY A 466 7.74 -2.70 -11.09
C GLY A 466 8.35 -3.63 -12.15
N ASN A 467 7.82 -4.85 -12.23
CA ASN A 467 8.35 -5.92 -13.09
C ASN A 467 8.36 -5.55 -14.57
N ASP A 468 7.31 -4.88 -15.08
CA ASP A 468 7.26 -4.49 -16.50
C ASP A 468 8.41 -3.54 -16.89
N ASN A 469 8.79 -2.64 -15.98
CA ASN A 469 9.88 -1.70 -16.21
C ASN A 469 11.24 -2.38 -16.10
N LEU A 470 11.37 -3.33 -15.18
CA LEU A 470 12.55 -4.17 -15.05
C LEU A 470 12.76 -5.03 -16.29
N ASN A 471 11.68 -5.66 -16.76
CA ASN A 471 11.60 -6.44 -17.99
C ASN A 471 12.03 -5.62 -19.20
N LYS A 472 11.50 -4.40 -19.31
CA LYS A 472 11.87 -3.47 -20.38
C LYS A 472 13.32 -3.00 -20.30
N LEU A 473 13.87 -2.81 -19.10
CA LEU A 473 15.27 -2.40 -18.93
C LEU A 473 16.23 -3.53 -19.33
N LEU A 474 15.93 -4.74 -18.87
CA LEU A 474 16.77 -5.91 -19.04
C LEU A 474 16.49 -6.69 -20.34
N ASP A 475 15.46 -6.29 -21.10
CA ASP A 475 14.94 -7.03 -22.26
C ASP A 475 14.57 -8.50 -21.93
N VAL A 476 13.99 -8.72 -20.75
CA VAL A 476 13.53 -10.05 -20.27
C VAL A 476 12.07 -10.04 -19.83
N SER A 477 11.49 -11.24 -19.73
CA SER A 477 10.21 -11.46 -19.06
C SER A 477 10.46 -12.10 -17.69
N VAL A 478 10.71 -11.28 -16.66
CA VAL A 478 10.68 -11.72 -15.26
C VAL A 478 9.22 -12.01 -14.90
N ILE A 479 8.85 -13.29 -14.90
CA ILE A 479 7.55 -13.77 -14.45
C ILE A 479 7.69 -14.13 -12.98
N ASN A 480 6.80 -13.59 -12.14
CA ASN A 480 6.74 -13.79 -10.69
C ASN A 480 7.17 -15.21 -10.24
N GLY A 481 8.41 -15.35 -9.77
CA GLY A 481 8.85 -16.32 -8.76
C GLY A 481 8.64 -17.82 -9.02
N LYS A 482 8.41 -18.27 -10.26
CA LYS A 482 8.60 -19.68 -10.69
C LYS A 482 8.89 -19.75 -12.19
N CYS A 483 10.08 -20.23 -12.55
CA CYS A 483 10.33 -20.79 -13.87
C CYS A 483 9.36 -21.97 -14.08
N GLN A 484 8.47 -21.87 -15.08
CA GLN A 484 7.86 -23.06 -15.68
C GLN A 484 8.70 -23.38 -16.92
N GLU A 485 9.41 -24.50 -16.88
CA GLU A 485 9.84 -25.19 -18.09
C GLU A 485 8.60 -25.72 -18.84
N GLU A 486 8.67 -25.74 -20.17
CA GLU A 486 7.66 -26.32 -21.07
C GLU A 486 7.32 -27.80 -20.77
#